data_AF-A0A1R2CSX9-F1
#
_entry.id   AF-A0A1R2CSX9-F1
#
_cell.length_a   1.000
_cell.length_b   1.000
_cell.length_c   1.000
_cell.angle_alpha   90.00
_cell.angle_beta   90.00
_cell.angle_gamma   90.00
#
_symmetry.space_group_name_H-M   'P 1'
#
loop_
_entity.id
_entity.type
_entity.pdbx_description
1 polymer ?
#
loop_
_entity_poly.entity_id
_entity_poly.type
_entity_poly.pdbx_seq_one_letter_code
_entity_poly.pdbx_strand_id
1 'polypeptide(L)'
;MEYFNEYYMQRKAKTITEFYDLINETEKYRLKELNAAVKIEALWRMYRQRKYYLHQQWAISVIKRVYRGYRTRKNFWKLTNMALSHQRKNFFSSAALSIQRIYRGYFSRKYLHDFHARKKYLKYIDGKNQRRLEKMNKYQQQNFVEEQKRQEDYARMEFFKLSTNLHHLTSTKAVPGVYKVLEEVSDFGKHSLKT
;
A
#
# COMPACT_ATOMS: atom_id res chain seq x y z
N MET A 1 123.56 26.83 -47.20
CA MET A 1 123.04 26.58 -45.83
C MET A 1 122.15 27.73 -45.36
N GLU A 2 122.53 28.99 -45.56
CA GLU A 2 121.76 30.17 -45.12
C GLU A 2 120.37 30.31 -45.80
N TYR A 3 120.28 30.18 -47.13
CA TYR A 3 119.02 30.25 -47.88
C TYR A 3 117.95 29.23 -47.45
N PHE A 4 118.37 28.02 -47.06
CA PHE A 4 117.45 26.97 -46.60
C PHE A 4 116.89 27.30 -45.20
N ASN A 5 117.72 27.89 -44.34
CA ASN A 5 117.33 28.34 -43.02
C ASN A 5 116.35 29.53 -43.12
N GLU A 6 116.63 30.48 -44.02
CA GLU A 6 115.76 31.63 -44.26
C GLU A 6 114.36 31.23 -44.78
N TYR A 7 114.30 30.31 -45.76
CA TYR A 7 113.03 29.76 -46.27
C TYR A 7 112.21 29.09 -45.15
N TYR A 8 112.86 28.28 -44.30
CA TYR A 8 112.19 27.60 -43.20
C TYR A 8 111.68 28.60 -42.15
N MET A 9 112.47 29.64 -41.83
CA MET A 9 112.06 30.70 -40.91
C MET A 9 110.88 31.51 -41.45
N GLN A 10 110.88 31.87 -42.73
CA GLN A 10 109.77 32.58 -43.38
C GLN A 10 108.49 31.72 -43.41
N ARG A 11 108.61 30.44 -43.75
CA ARG A 11 107.47 29.51 -43.76
C ARG A 11 106.91 29.30 -42.36
N LYS A 12 107.78 29.14 -41.35
CA LYS A 12 107.38 29.03 -39.94
C LYS A 12 106.65 30.30 -39.48
N ALA A 13 107.19 31.48 -39.79
CA ALA A 13 106.55 32.76 -39.47
C ALA A 13 105.16 32.86 -40.11
N LYS A 14 105.04 32.52 -41.40
CA LYS A 14 103.76 32.53 -42.11
C LYS A 14 102.73 31.59 -41.47
N THR A 15 103.11 30.36 -41.16
CA THR A 15 102.20 29.40 -40.50
C THR A 15 101.77 29.86 -39.11
N ILE A 16 102.67 30.51 -38.37
CA ILE A 16 102.34 31.09 -37.06
C ILE A 16 101.33 32.23 -37.23
N THR A 17 101.53 33.12 -38.20
CA THR A 17 100.58 34.21 -38.50
C THR A 17 99.22 33.67 -38.91
N GLU A 18 99.17 32.73 -39.87
CA GLU A 18 97.93 32.08 -40.32
C GLU A 18 97.18 31.41 -39.15
N PHE A 19 97.91 30.78 -38.22
CA PHE A 19 97.32 30.17 -37.03
C PHE A 19 96.68 31.19 -36.09
N TYR A 20 97.36 32.31 -35.80
CA TYR A 20 96.82 33.36 -34.95
C TYR A 20 95.65 34.10 -35.60
N ASP A 21 95.69 34.31 -36.91
CA ASP A 21 94.58 34.90 -37.67
C ASP A 21 93.33 34.01 -37.57
N LEU A 22 93.49 32.69 -37.73
CA LEU A 22 92.39 31.72 -37.55
C LEU A 22 91.82 31.75 -36.13
N ILE A 23 92.68 31.82 -35.11
CA ILE A 23 92.23 31.93 -33.71
C ILE A 23 91.43 33.22 -33.50
N ASN A 24 91.91 34.35 -34.00
CA ASN A 24 91.23 35.62 -33.84
C ASN A 24 89.87 35.64 -34.54
N GLU A 25 89.77 35.04 -35.73
CA GLU A 25 88.49 34.88 -36.43
C GLU A 25 87.52 33.97 -35.68
N THR A 26 87.99 32.83 -35.16
CA THR A 26 87.15 31.91 -34.40
C THR A 26 86.64 32.54 -33.09
N GLU A 27 87.51 33.25 -32.34
CA GLU A 27 87.08 33.92 -31.12
C GLU A 27 86.12 35.08 -31.35
N LYS A 28 86.22 35.75 -32.50
CA LYS A 28 85.25 36.79 -32.88
C LYS A 28 83.82 36.26 -32.95
N TYR A 29 83.63 35.01 -33.37
CA TYR A 29 82.30 34.41 -33.55
C TYR A 29 81.91 33.37 -32.48
N ARG A 30 82.86 32.88 -31.67
CA ARG A 30 82.64 31.80 -30.69
C ARG A 30 81.38 31.98 -29.85
N LEU A 31 81.19 33.16 -29.24
CA LEU A 31 80.02 33.40 -28.38
C LEU A 31 78.71 33.40 -29.17
N LYS A 32 78.71 33.90 -30.42
CA LYS A 32 77.52 33.92 -31.27
C LYS A 32 77.13 32.50 -31.67
N GLU A 33 78.10 31.69 -32.07
CA GLU A 33 77.89 30.29 -32.44
C GLU A 33 77.44 29.45 -31.25
N LEU A 34 78.11 29.61 -30.10
CA LEU A 34 77.72 28.95 -28.85
C LEU A 34 76.27 29.28 -28.46
N ASN A 35 75.89 30.56 -28.50
CA ASN A 35 74.54 30.98 -28.18
C ASN A 35 73.50 30.41 -29.16
N ALA A 36 73.83 30.33 -30.45
CA ALA A 36 72.97 29.71 -31.44
C ALA A 36 72.82 28.20 -31.18
N ALA A 37 73.92 27.50 -30.92
CA ALA A 37 73.93 26.07 -30.61
C ALA A 37 73.09 25.78 -29.36
N VAL A 38 73.29 26.53 -28.27
CA VAL A 38 72.50 26.38 -27.03
C VAL A 38 71.01 26.59 -27.28
N LYS A 39 70.61 27.56 -28.10
CA LYS A 39 69.20 27.79 -28.46
C LYS A 39 68.63 26.61 -29.24
N ILE A 40 69.36 26.08 -30.22
CA ILE A 40 68.93 24.92 -31.01
C ILE A 40 68.76 23.70 -30.10
N GLU A 41 69.73 23.43 -29.23
CA GLU A 41 69.66 22.32 -28.28
C GLU A 41 68.50 22.46 -27.31
N ALA A 42 68.29 23.65 -26.74
CA ALA A 42 67.19 23.93 -25.81
C ALA A 42 65.83 23.72 -26.51
N LEU A 43 65.69 24.22 -27.73
CA LEU A 43 64.47 24.04 -28.53
C LEU A 43 64.20 22.56 -28.82
N TRP A 44 65.24 21.81 -29.20
CA TRP A 44 65.12 20.38 -29.46
C TRP A 44 64.73 19.59 -28.21
N ARG A 45 65.37 19.87 -27.07
CA ARG A 45 65.03 19.24 -25.77
C ARG A 45 63.57 19.49 -25.41
N MET A 46 63.09 20.73 -25.57
CA MET A 46 61.69 21.10 -25.33
C MET A 46 60.75 20.38 -26.31
N TYR A 47 61.05 20.40 -27.60
CA TYR A 47 60.23 19.73 -28.63
C TYR A 47 60.06 18.23 -28.33
N ARG A 48 61.16 17.55 -27.99
CA ARG A 48 61.14 16.12 -27.64
C ARG A 48 60.24 15.87 -26.43
N GLN A 49 60.39 16.67 -25.36
CA GLN A 49 59.59 16.53 -24.15
C GLN A 49 58.10 16.83 -24.41
N ARG A 50 57.80 17.88 -25.18
CA ARG A 50 56.43 18.26 -25.54
C ARG A 50 55.75 17.18 -26.37
N LYS A 51 56.45 16.61 -27.35
CA LYS A 51 55.91 15.51 -28.17
C LYS A 51 55.54 14.30 -27.31
N TYR A 52 56.42 13.92 -26.38
CA TYR A 52 56.14 12.84 -25.43
C TYR A 52 54.94 13.16 -24.53
N TYR A 53 54.90 14.36 -23.95
CA TYR A 53 53.77 14.79 -23.11
C TYR A 53 52.44 14.75 -23.86
N LEU A 54 52.38 15.26 -25.09
CA LEU A 54 51.16 15.24 -25.90
C LEU A 54 50.71 13.82 -26.23
N HIS A 55 51.65 12.91 -26.50
CA HIS A 55 51.33 11.50 -26.71
C HIS A 55 50.71 10.87 -25.45
N GLN A 56 51.28 11.14 -24.27
CA GLN A 56 50.72 10.66 -23.00
C GLN A 56 49.33 11.24 -22.73
N GLN A 57 49.12 12.53 -22.97
CA GLN A 57 47.80 13.17 -22.80
C GLN A 57 46.75 12.59 -23.76
N TRP A 58 47.14 12.30 -25.00
CA TRP A 58 46.28 11.62 -25.95
C TRP A 58 45.89 10.22 -25.44
N ALA A 59 46.87 9.42 -25.00
CA ALA A 59 46.62 8.08 -24.46
C ALA A 59 45.68 8.12 -23.24
N ILE A 60 45.91 9.03 -22.29
CA ILE A 60 45.04 9.27 -21.13
C ILE A 60 43.61 9.61 -21.57
N SER A 61 43.47 10.49 -22.56
CA SER A 61 42.16 10.90 -23.08
C SER A 61 41.42 9.75 -23.73
N VAL A 62 42.12 8.90 -24.49
CA VAL A 62 41.55 7.68 -25.08
C VAL A 62 41.07 6.72 -24.00
N ILE A 63 41.88 6.44 -22.99
CA ILE A 63 41.53 5.55 -21.87
C ILE A 63 40.30 6.08 -21.13
N LYS A 64 40.29 7.37 -20.76
CA LYS A 64 39.16 8.02 -20.08
C LYS A 64 37.89 7.93 -20.90
N ARG A 65 37.96 8.21 -22.21
CA ARG A 65 36.81 8.14 -23.13
C ARG A 65 36.24 6.73 -23.21
N VAL A 66 37.10 5.72 -23.43
CA VAL A 66 36.69 4.32 -23.54
C VAL A 66 36.07 3.84 -22.22
N TYR A 67 36.70 4.13 -21.09
CA TYR A 67 36.19 3.73 -19.78
C TYR A 67 34.84 4.38 -19.45
N ARG A 68 34.66 5.67 -19.73
CA ARG A 68 33.36 6.35 -19.57
C ARG A 68 32.28 5.65 -20.39
N GLY A 69 32.58 5.33 -21.65
CA GLY A 69 31.66 4.58 -22.53
C GLY A 69 31.30 3.21 -21.98
N TYR A 70 32.29 2.42 -21.54
CA TYR A 70 32.08 1.12 -20.90
C TYR A 70 31.19 1.22 -19.66
N ARG A 71 31.50 2.15 -18.75
CA ARG A 71 30.74 2.36 -17.50
C ARG A 71 29.28 2.70 -17.79
N THR A 72 29.03 3.60 -18.74
CA THR A 72 27.67 3.98 -19.13
C THR A 72 26.89 2.78 -19.69
N ARG A 73 27.48 2.02 -20.62
CA ARG A 73 26.82 0.83 -21.20
C ARG A 73 26.55 -0.25 -20.15
N LYS A 74 27.50 -0.51 -19.25
CA LYS A 74 27.33 -1.46 -18.15
C LYS A 74 26.16 -1.06 -17.25
N ASN A 75 26.07 0.21 -16.88
CA ASN A 75 24.97 0.71 -16.05
C ASN A 75 23.63 0.66 -16.79
N PHE A 76 23.60 1.03 -18.07
CA PHE A 76 22.41 0.93 -18.90
C PHE A 76 21.88 -0.51 -18.92
N TRP A 77 22.72 -1.49 -19.27
CA TRP A 77 22.31 -2.89 -19.30
C TRP A 77 21.83 -3.40 -17.93
N LYS A 78 22.51 -2.99 -16.84
CA LYS A 78 22.06 -3.32 -15.48
C LYS A 78 20.64 -2.81 -15.21
N LEU A 79 20.38 -1.54 -15.49
CA LEU A 79 19.06 -0.92 -15.25
C LEU A 79 17.99 -1.53 -16.14
N THR A 80 18.27 -1.72 -17.43
CA THR A 80 17.35 -2.34 -18.40
C THR A 80 16.99 -3.77 -17.98
N ASN A 81 17.98 -4.57 -17.55
CA ASN A 81 17.73 -5.93 -17.08
C ASN A 81 16.93 -5.95 -15.77
N MET A 82 17.19 -5.02 -14.85
CA MET A 82 16.38 -4.88 -13.62
C MET A 82 14.93 -4.53 -13.94
N ALA A 83 14.70 -3.56 -14.82
CA ALA A 83 13.36 -3.16 -15.25
C ALA A 83 12.61 -4.31 -15.94
N LEU A 84 13.27 -5.00 -16.88
CA LEU A 84 12.71 -6.17 -17.57
C LEU A 84 12.38 -7.31 -16.60
N SER A 85 13.28 -7.59 -15.65
CA SER A 85 13.03 -8.61 -14.63
C SER A 85 11.85 -8.25 -13.74
N HIS A 86 11.74 -6.99 -13.33
CA HIS A 86 10.61 -6.50 -12.54
C HIS A 86 9.29 -6.61 -13.31
N GLN A 87 9.26 -6.19 -14.58
CA GLN A 87 8.08 -6.30 -15.44
C GLN A 87 7.65 -7.77 -15.61
N ARG A 88 8.60 -8.68 -15.87
CA ARG A 88 8.33 -10.13 -15.98
C ARG A 88 7.77 -10.69 -14.67
N LYS A 89 8.38 -10.36 -13.53
CA LYS A 89 7.90 -10.78 -12.20
C LYS A 89 6.47 -10.31 -11.96
N ASN A 90 6.15 -9.06 -12.28
CA ASN A 90 4.80 -8.51 -12.10
C ASN A 90 3.77 -9.20 -13.00
N PHE A 91 4.13 -9.46 -14.26
CA PHE A 91 3.27 -10.20 -15.19
C PHE A 91 2.94 -11.61 -14.66
N PHE A 92 3.96 -12.39 -14.29
CA PHE A 92 3.75 -13.73 -13.76
C PHE A 92 3.07 -13.74 -12.40
N SER A 93 3.35 -12.76 -11.53
CA SER A 93 2.66 -12.60 -10.26
C SER A 93 1.16 -12.36 -10.46
N SER A 94 0.76 -11.47 -11.38
CA SER A 94 -0.65 -11.22 -11.70
C SER A 94 -1.35 -12.45 -12.28
N ALA A 95 -0.68 -13.19 -13.17
CA ALA A 95 -1.18 -14.45 -13.70
C ALA A 95 -1.35 -15.51 -12.58
N ALA A 96 -0.35 -15.65 -11.71
CA ALA A 96 -0.40 -16.57 -10.57
C ALA A 96 -1.54 -16.20 -9.61
N LEU A 97 -1.73 -14.92 -9.27
CA LEU A 97 -2.84 -14.46 -8.44
C LEU A 97 -4.20 -14.82 -9.05
N SER A 98 -4.34 -14.69 -10.36
CA SER A 98 -5.57 -15.06 -11.08
C SER A 98 -5.87 -16.56 -10.97
N ILE A 99 -4.86 -17.40 -11.21
CA ILE A 99 -4.96 -18.86 -11.08
C ILE A 99 -5.31 -19.24 -9.64
N GLN A 100 -4.57 -18.69 -8.68
CA GLN A 100 -4.77 -18.99 -7.26
C GLN A 100 -6.16 -18.54 -6.77
N ARG A 101 -6.66 -17.38 -7.21
CA ARG A 101 -8.00 -16.90 -6.88
C ARG A 101 -9.08 -17.88 -7.36
N ILE A 102 -8.97 -18.34 -8.61
CA ILE A 102 -9.90 -19.32 -9.19
C ILE A 102 -9.84 -20.63 -8.41
N TYR A 103 -8.63 -21.13 -8.16
CA TYR A 103 -8.43 -22.38 -7.43
C TYR A 103 -8.98 -22.33 -6.00
N ARG A 104 -8.69 -21.27 -5.25
CA ARG A 104 -9.23 -21.08 -3.88
C ARG A 104 -10.75 -21.08 -3.88
N GLY A 105 -11.37 -20.42 -4.87
CA GLY A 105 -12.83 -20.45 -5.04
C GLY A 105 -13.37 -21.84 -5.33
N TYR A 106 -12.74 -22.58 -6.26
CA TYR A 106 -13.10 -23.97 -6.56
C TYR A 106 -12.98 -24.87 -5.33
N PHE A 107 -11.84 -24.81 -4.64
CA PHE A 107 -11.55 -25.64 -3.47
C PHE A 107 -12.58 -25.40 -2.35
N SER A 108 -12.90 -24.13 -2.07
CA SER A 108 -13.91 -23.76 -1.08
C SER A 108 -15.29 -24.35 -1.39
N ARG A 109 -15.76 -24.20 -2.64
CA ARG A 109 -17.07 -24.73 -3.07
C ARG A 109 -17.13 -26.25 -3.11
N LYS A 110 -16.00 -26.93 -3.31
CA LYS A 110 -15.95 -28.39 -3.38
C LYS A 110 -15.81 -29.06 -2.02
N TYR A 111 -14.96 -28.51 -1.14
CA TYR A 111 -14.53 -29.23 0.07
C TYR A 111 -14.89 -28.57 1.39
N LEU A 112 -15.12 -27.24 1.42
CA LEU A 112 -15.40 -26.51 2.67
C LEU A 112 -16.88 -26.18 2.86
N HIS A 113 -17.58 -25.83 1.78
CA HIS A 113 -18.95 -25.31 1.85
C HIS A 113 -19.90 -26.11 0.96
N ASP A 114 -20.74 -26.95 1.58
CA ASP A 114 -21.92 -27.50 0.92
C ASP A 114 -23.09 -26.53 1.10
N PHE A 115 -23.31 -25.69 0.08
CA PHE A 115 -24.42 -24.74 0.04
C PHE A 115 -25.78 -25.42 0.17
N HIS A 116 -25.97 -26.58 -0.47
CA HIS A 116 -27.25 -27.27 -0.50
C HIS A 116 -27.55 -27.90 0.86
N ALA A 117 -26.56 -28.54 1.49
CA ALA A 117 -26.70 -29.04 2.85
C ALA A 117 -27.00 -27.92 3.85
N ARG A 118 -26.28 -26.79 3.77
CA ARG A 118 -26.55 -25.63 4.64
C ARG A 118 -27.94 -25.04 4.42
N LYS A 119 -28.38 -24.89 3.17
CA LYS A 119 -29.72 -24.41 2.83
C LYS A 119 -30.82 -25.33 3.36
N LYS A 120 -30.64 -26.65 3.24
CA LYS A 120 -31.56 -27.65 3.79
C LYS A 120 -31.63 -27.58 5.30
N TYR A 121 -30.48 -27.45 5.98
CA TYR A 121 -30.40 -27.29 7.43
C TYR A 121 -31.14 -26.04 7.91
N LEU A 122 -30.92 -24.88 7.26
CA LEU A 122 -31.60 -23.64 7.63
C LEU A 122 -33.12 -23.74 7.48
N LYS A 123 -33.62 -24.35 6.40
CA LYS A 123 -35.06 -24.62 6.24
C LYS A 123 -35.62 -25.51 7.34
N TYR A 124 -34.86 -26.53 7.75
CA TYR A 124 -35.27 -27.41 8.83
C TYR A 124 -35.37 -26.66 10.18
N ILE A 125 -34.39 -25.80 10.48
CA ILE A 125 -34.41 -24.96 11.69
C ILE A 125 -35.58 -23.98 11.66
N ASP A 126 -35.85 -23.34 10.51
CA ASP A 126 -36.97 -22.42 10.35
C ASP A 126 -38.32 -23.12 10.64
N GLY A 127 -38.53 -24.30 10.06
CA GLY A 127 -39.73 -25.11 10.34
C GLY A 127 -39.82 -25.54 11.81
N LYS A 128 -38.70 -25.85 12.48
CA LYS A 128 -38.69 -26.13 13.93
C LYS A 128 -39.06 -24.89 14.74
N ASN A 129 -38.54 -23.72 14.38
CA ASN A 129 -38.84 -22.46 15.04
C ASN A 129 -40.31 -22.09 14.90
N GLN A 130 -40.89 -22.22 13.70
CA GLN A 130 -42.32 -21.99 13.47
C GLN A 130 -43.19 -22.87 14.37
N ARG A 131 -42.92 -24.18 14.43
CA ARG A 131 -43.64 -25.08 15.35
C ARG A 131 -43.48 -24.69 16.82
N ARG A 132 -42.30 -24.19 17.21
CA ARG A 132 -42.06 -23.72 18.58
C ARG A 132 -42.92 -22.48 18.87
N LEU A 133 -42.95 -21.53 17.95
CA LEU A 133 -43.75 -20.31 18.06
C LEU A 133 -45.24 -20.63 18.11
N GLU A 134 -45.75 -21.53 17.25
CA GLU A 134 -47.14 -21.99 17.28
C GLU A 134 -47.51 -22.61 18.63
N LYS A 135 -46.64 -23.45 19.21
CA LYS A 135 -46.86 -24.02 20.54
C LYS A 135 -46.90 -22.95 21.63
N MET A 136 -45.97 -21.99 21.59
CA MET A 136 -45.95 -20.88 22.56
C MET A 136 -47.21 -20.01 22.45
N ASN A 137 -47.66 -19.70 21.24
CA ASN A 137 -48.88 -18.93 21.01
C ASN A 137 -50.12 -19.68 21.52
N LYS A 138 -50.22 -20.98 21.26
CA LYS A 138 -51.31 -21.81 21.80
C LYS A 138 -51.33 -21.83 23.33
N TYR A 139 -50.16 -22.02 23.95
CA TYR A 139 -50.03 -22.00 25.40
C TYR A 139 -50.38 -20.63 26.00
N GLN A 140 -49.91 -19.55 25.37
CA GLN A 140 -50.25 -18.19 25.77
C GLN A 140 -51.76 -17.93 25.69
N GLN A 141 -52.41 -18.38 24.61
CA GLN A 141 -53.84 -18.22 24.43
C GLN A 141 -54.65 -19.06 25.43
N GLN A 142 -54.21 -20.29 25.72
CA GLN A 142 -54.81 -21.13 26.76
C GLN A 142 -54.72 -20.46 28.14
N ASN A 143 -53.54 -19.98 28.53
CA ASN A 143 -53.34 -19.28 29.80
C ASN A 143 -54.19 -18.01 29.89
N PHE A 144 -54.32 -17.26 28.80
CA PHE A 144 -55.16 -16.06 28.77
C PHE A 144 -56.64 -16.41 29.02
N VAL A 145 -57.15 -17.46 28.36
CA VAL A 145 -58.53 -17.92 28.54
C VAL A 145 -58.75 -18.47 29.96
N GLU A 146 -57.80 -19.24 30.50
CA GLU A 146 -57.88 -19.75 31.87
C GLU A 146 -57.86 -18.61 32.90
N GLU A 147 -57.02 -17.60 32.68
CA GLU A 147 -56.96 -16.42 33.55
C GLU A 147 -58.26 -15.60 33.50
N GLN A 148 -58.83 -15.40 32.31
CA GLN A 148 -60.14 -14.76 32.16
C GLN A 148 -61.23 -15.52 32.91
N LYS A 149 -61.27 -16.86 32.78
CA LYS A 149 -62.21 -17.69 33.55
C LYS A 149 -62.00 -17.57 35.06
N ARG A 150 -60.74 -17.61 35.53
CA ARG A 150 -60.42 -17.40 36.96
C ARG A 150 -60.90 -16.04 37.46
N GLN A 151 -60.74 -14.99 36.67
CA GLN A 151 -61.21 -13.65 37.01
C GLN A 151 -62.74 -13.57 37.03
N GLU A 152 -63.42 -14.17 36.06
CA GLU A 152 -64.88 -14.27 36.04
C GLU A 152 -65.42 -15.04 37.24
N ASP A 153 -64.81 -16.18 37.58
CA ASP A 153 -65.21 -17.00 38.74
C ASP A 153 -64.96 -16.26 40.05
N TYR A 154 -63.83 -15.55 40.18
CA TYR A 154 -63.55 -14.69 41.33
C TYR A 154 -64.58 -13.56 41.45
N ALA A 155 -64.89 -12.87 40.34
CA ALA A 155 -65.91 -11.82 40.31
C ALA A 155 -67.31 -12.35 40.65
N ARG A 156 -67.68 -13.54 40.17
CA ARG A 156 -68.93 -14.22 40.52
C ARG A 156 -69.00 -14.57 42.01
N MET A 157 -67.91 -15.08 42.57
CA MET A 157 -67.85 -15.44 43.98
C MET A 157 -67.90 -14.20 44.88
N GLU A 158 -67.19 -13.12 44.52
CA GLU A 158 -67.30 -11.84 45.22
C GLU A 158 -68.71 -11.24 45.11
N PHE A 159 -69.31 -11.27 43.92
CA PHE A 159 -70.71 -10.86 43.72
C PHE A 159 -71.68 -11.70 44.56
N PHE A 160 -71.49 -13.01 44.64
CA PHE A 160 -72.31 -13.91 45.44
C PHE A 160 -72.17 -13.66 46.94
N LYS A 161 -70.95 -13.44 47.45
CA LYS A 161 -70.72 -13.05 48.85
C LYS A 161 -71.39 -11.73 49.18
N LEU A 162 -71.23 -10.72 48.32
CA LEU A 162 -71.84 -9.41 48.49
C LEU A 162 -73.37 -9.51 48.49
N SER A 163 -73.95 -10.24 47.53
CA SER A 163 -75.41 -10.42 47.44
C SER A 163 -75.97 -11.21 48.62
N THR A 164 -75.26 -12.24 49.10
CA THR A 164 -75.64 -12.98 50.31
C THR A 164 -75.62 -12.07 51.54
N ASN A 165 -74.67 -11.15 51.67
CA ASN A 165 -74.67 -10.19 52.77
C ASN A 165 -75.79 -9.14 52.63
N LEU A 166 -76.10 -8.70 51.41
CA LEU A 166 -77.09 -7.66 51.12
C LEU A 166 -78.52 -8.19 50.86
N HIS A 167 -78.77 -9.50 51.01
CA HIS A 167 -80.07 -10.11 50.66
C HIS A 167 -81.26 -9.52 51.44
N HIS A 168 -81.02 -8.99 52.65
CA HIS A 168 -82.01 -8.29 53.47
C HIS A 168 -82.51 -6.95 52.86
N LEU A 169 -81.73 -6.35 51.96
CA LEU A 169 -82.10 -5.12 51.24
C LEU A 169 -82.96 -5.39 50.00
N THR A 170 -83.04 -6.65 49.55
CA THR A 170 -83.78 -7.08 48.35
C THR A 170 -84.96 -7.99 48.74
N SER A 171 -86.15 -7.76 48.20
CA SER A 171 -87.29 -8.66 48.47
C SER A 171 -87.15 -9.99 47.76
N THR A 172 -87.35 -11.09 48.48
CA THR A 172 -87.55 -12.41 47.88
C THR A 172 -89.05 -12.71 47.79
N LYS A 173 -89.45 -13.75 47.03
CA LYS A 173 -90.86 -14.19 46.97
C LYS A 173 -91.41 -14.59 48.35
N ALA A 174 -90.55 -15.04 49.26
CA ALA A 174 -90.95 -15.55 50.57
C ALA A 174 -90.91 -14.47 51.66
N VAL A 175 -89.98 -13.51 51.61
CA VAL A 175 -89.81 -12.47 52.64
C VAL A 175 -89.58 -11.10 52.00
N PRO A 176 -90.38 -10.07 52.34
CA PRO A 176 -90.18 -8.71 51.85
C PRO A 176 -88.91 -8.10 52.46
N GLY A 177 -88.05 -7.51 51.62
CA GLY A 177 -86.85 -6.80 52.04
C GLY A 177 -87.19 -5.43 52.65
N VAL A 178 -86.24 -4.81 53.35
CA VAL A 178 -86.45 -3.56 54.12
C VAL A 178 -86.98 -2.40 53.25
N TYR A 179 -86.65 -2.38 51.96
CA TYR A 179 -87.14 -1.35 51.01
C TYR A 179 -88.43 -1.73 50.27
N LYS A 180 -89.10 -2.85 50.61
CA LYS A 180 -90.40 -3.17 50.01
C LYS A 180 -91.45 -2.23 50.59
N VAL A 181 -91.87 -1.27 49.79
CA VAL A 181 -92.99 -0.38 50.11
C VAL A 181 -94.24 -1.24 50.37
N LEU A 182 -94.85 -1.09 51.54
CA LEU A 182 -96.13 -1.71 51.89
C LEU A 182 -97.21 -0.98 51.08
N GLU A 183 -97.87 -1.68 50.14
CA GLU A 183 -99.06 -1.12 49.47
C GLU A 183 -100.18 -0.92 50.50
N GLU A 184 -100.50 0.33 50.80
CA GLU A 184 -101.70 0.71 51.54
C GLU A 184 -102.94 0.34 50.72
N VAL A 185 -103.76 -0.57 51.23
CA VAL A 185 -105.12 -0.80 50.73
C VAL A 185 -105.99 0.34 51.23
N SER A 186 -106.15 1.40 50.42
CA SER A 186 -107.24 2.38 50.60
C SER A 186 -108.24 2.25 49.45
N ASP A 187 -109.46 1.96 49.86
CA ASP A 187 -110.63 1.73 49.04
C ASP A 187 -111.17 3.07 48.53
N PHE A 188 -110.55 3.67 47.49
CA PHE A 188 -111.20 4.69 46.68
C PHE A 188 -110.82 4.55 45.20
N GLY A 189 -111.85 4.22 44.42
CA GLY A 189 -111.74 3.85 43.04
C GLY A 189 -111.23 4.95 42.11
N LYS A 190 -110.49 4.46 41.11
CA LYS A 190 -110.51 4.83 39.69
C LYS A 190 -110.43 6.33 39.39
N HIS A 191 -109.27 6.74 38.85
CA HIS A 191 -109.22 7.16 37.45
C HIS A 191 -107.87 6.84 36.82
N SER A 192 -107.91 6.07 35.74
CA SER A 192 -106.79 5.93 34.81
C SER A 192 -106.69 7.22 33.99
N LEU A 193 -105.47 7.74 33.83
CA LEU A 193 -105.09 8.39 32.58
C LEU A 193 -103.75 7.82 32.12
N LYS A 194 -103.82 7.29 30.91
CA LYS A 194 -102.75 6.74 30.10
C LYS A 194 -101.71 7.81 29.75
N THR A 195 -100.44 7.42 29.78
CA THR A 195 -99.51 7.49 28.64
C THR A 195 -98.58 6.30 28.74
#